data_AF-A0A3D9ABD3-F1
#
_entry.id   AF-A0A3D9ABD3-F1
#
_cell.length_a   1.000
_cell.length_b   1.000
_cell.length_c   1.000
_cell.angle_alpha   90.00
_cell.angle_beta   90.00
_cell.angle_gamma   90.00
#
_symmetry.space_group_name_H-M   'P 1'
#
loop_
_entity.id
_entity.type
_entity.pdbx_description
1 polymer ?
#
loop_
_entity_poly.entity_id
_entity_poly.type
_entity_poly.pdbx_seq_one_letter_code
_entity_poly.pdbx_strand_id
1 'polypeptide(L)'
;MKTRHLLNILLLALYTSSCNKEDTPLIKTETVKIFLLSETNRIQNEDIENHEYILAKEENQVDFQEINISAIEGFHYEKGYEYELLVEKKTLVNTNFDNNQTKYKLIELISKNKVDFKYLIITKENPFILHSAGGRFEIPLQCIKEKYINNKLSEKEHHPLKGLKYKIGTNYGGITNIVKEGKEIGFYKIIIERYGAYNMNGIPEWFCAFYTKNANLNFDLKPSPIYEQIFEQPQTKGEQYLILPIINISIGTFDI
;
A
#
# COMPACT_ATOMS: atom_id res chain seq x y z
N MET A 1 -48.22 55.44 -46.70
CA MET A 1 -49.27 54.81 -45.86
C MET A 1 -49.61 53.45 -46.44
N LYS A 2 -49.31 52.39 -45.68
CA LYS A 2 -49.96 51.07 -45.59
C LYS A 2 -50.44 50.40 -46.89
N THR A 3 -49.65 49.46 -47.39
CA THR A 3 -50.17 48.26 -48.06
C THR A 3 -50.68 47.27 -47.00
N ARG A 4 -51.92 46.81 -47.18
CA ARG A 4 -52.54 45.70 -46.44
C ARG A 4 -53.07 44.68 -47.46
N HIS A 5 -53.12 43.43 -47.00
CA HIS A 5 -53.85 42.26 -47.52
C HIS A 5 -53.17 41.48 -48.65
N LEU A 6 -53.20 40.15 -48.71
CA LEU A 6 -53.60 39.04 -47.83
C LEU A 6 -53.17 37.74 -48.58
N LEU A 7 -52.73 36.73 -47.82
CA LEU A 7 -52.93 35.28 -48.02
C LEU A 7 -52.69 34.63 -49.42
N ASN A 8 -51.70 33.72 -49.53
CA ASN A 8 -51.93 32.28 -49.85
C ASN A 8 -50.64 31.43 -50.00
N ILE A 9 -50.62 30.38 -49.20
CA ILE A 9 -50.05 29.02 -49.28
C ILE A 9 -49.30 28.64 -50.59
N LEU A 10 -48.07 28.12 -50.44
CA LEU A 10 -47.66 26.90 -51.16
C LEU A 10 -46.55 26.14 -50.41
N LEU A 11 -46.91 24.93 -49.96
CA LEU A 11 -45.99 23.86 -49.59
C LEU A 11 -45.20 23.45 -50.84
N LEU A 12 -43.88 23.37 -50.77
CA LEU A 12 -43.14 22.42 -51.61
C LEU A 12 -41.92 21.89 -50.88
N ALA A 13 -41.82 20.57 -50.91
CA ALA A 13 -40.98 19.73 -50.10
C ALA A 13 -39.59 19.49 -50.74
N LEU A 14 -38.65 19.11 -49.86
CA LEU A 14 -37.49 18.22 -50.09
C LEU A 14 -36.42 18.67 -51.10
N TYR A 15 -35.24 19.01 -50.56
CA TYR A 15 -34.01 18.32 -50.94
C TYR A 15 -33.14 18.13 -49.69
N THR A 16 -33.03 16.87 -49.27
CA THR A 16 -32.08 16.40 -48.27
C THR A 16 -30.68 16.41 -48.89
N SER A 17 -29.84 17.36 -48.53
CA SER A 17 -28.40 17.18 -48.58
C SER A 17 -28.01 16.32 -47.38
N SER A 18 -27.98 15.00 -47.59
CA SER A 18 -27.32 14.05 -46.70
C SER A 18 -25.82 14.36 -46.70
N CYS A 19 -25.40 15.29 -45.86
CA CYS A 19 -24.01 15.42 -45.48
C CYS A 19 -23.77 14.31 -44.47
N ASN A 20 -23.12 13.22 -44.90
CA ASN A 20 -22.58 12.22 -43.99
C ASN A 20 -21.68 12.96 -43.02
N LYS A 21 -22.13 13.11 -41.76
CA LYS A 21 -21.23 13.41 -40.67
C LYS A 21 -20.41 12.14 -40.48
N GLU A 22 -19.24 12.08 -41.11
CA GLU A 22 -18.20 11.21 -40.61
C GLU A 22 -17.94 11.67 -39.18
N ASP A 23 -18.37 10.87 -38.20
CA ASP A 23 -18.06 11.04 -36.78
C ASP A 23 -16.54 10.90 -36.62
N THR A 24 -15.84 11.96 -36.95
CA THR A 24 -14.39 12.04 -36.78
C THR A 24 -14.15 12.07 -35.27
N PRO A 25 -13.45 11.09 -34.69
CA PRO A 25 -13.27 11.06 -33.25
C PRO A 25 -12.53 12.33 -32.83
N LEU A 26 -13.11 13.04 -31.85
CA LEU A 26 -12.52 14.29 -31.37
C LEU A 26 -11.27 13.95 -30.57
N ILE A 27 -10.10 14.27 -31.13
CA ILE A 27 -8.82 14.13 -30.43
C ILE A 27 -8.58 15.45 -29.68
N LYS A 28 -8.67 15.40 -28.34
CA LYS A 28 -8.23 16.51 -27.50
C LYS A 28 -6.76 16.32 -27.15
N THR A 29 -5.93 17.31 -27.44
CA THR A 29 -4.51 17.33 -27.06
C THR A 29 -4.27 18.44 -26.06
N GLU A 30 -3.61 18.15 -24.95
CA GLU A 30 -3.25 19.13 -23.92
C GLU A 30 -1.89 18.79 -23.30
N THR A 31 -1.19 19.82 -22.80
CA THR A 31 0.04 19.64 -22.03
C THR A 31 -0.31 19.62 -20.55
N VAL A 32 0.11 18.57 -19.85
CA VAL A 32 -0.20 18.38 -18.42
C VAL A 32 1.06 17.94 -17.67
N LYS A 33 1.17 18.34 -16.40
CA LYS A 33 2.13 17.74 -15.49
C LYS A 33 1.51 16.52 -14.82
N ILE A 34 2.30 15.45 -14.71
CA ILE A 34 1.92 14.21 -14.04
C ILE A 34 2.96 13.85 -12.98
N PHE A 35 2.45 13.41 -11.83
CA PHE A 35 3.23 12.92 -10.70
C PHE A 35 3.11 11.40 -10.65
N LEU A 36 4.23 10.68 -10.69
CA LEU A 36 4.27 9.21 -10.63
C LEU A 36 4.86 8.77 -9.29
N LEU A 37 4.20 7.81 -8.62
CA LEU A 37 4.67 7.25 -7.36
C LEU A 37 5.78 6.20 -7.53
N SER A 38 6.56 5.96 -6.47
CA SER A 38 7.70 5.02 -6.48
C SER A 38 7.34 3.53 -6.44
N GLU A 39 6.08 3.21 -6.19
CA GLU A 39 5.55 1.85 -6.14
C GLU A 39 4.59 1.60 -7.30
N THR A 40 4.67 0.41 -7.88
CA THR A 40 3.78 -0.08 -8.93
C THR A 40 2.79 -1.06 -8.33
N ASN A 41 1.51 -0.95 -8.69
CA ASN A 41 0.54 -1.99 -8.42
C ASN A 41 0.63 -3.03 -9.55
N ARG A 42 0.89 -4.30 -9.20
CA ARG A 42 0.74 -5.41 -10.14
C ARG A 42 -0.62 -6.04 -9.92
N ILE A 43 -1.49 -5.97 -10.91
CA ILE A 43 -2.68 -6.82 -10.98
C ILE A 43 -2.24 -8.09 -11.72
N GLN A 44 -2.17 -9.21 -11.00
CA GLN A 44 -2.04 -10.53 -11.63
C GLN A 44 -3.43 -10.97 -12.06
N ASN A 45 -3.72 -10.92 -13.36
CA ASN A 45 -4.84 -11.64 -13.97
C ASN A 45 -4.23 -12.73 -14.85
N GLU A 46 -4.70 -13.98 -14.70
CA GLU A 46 -4.09 -15.17 -15.32
C GLU A 46 -4.16 -15.19 -16.87
N ASP A 47 -4.92 -14.28 -17.49
CA ASP A 47 -5.20 -14.31 -18.94
C ASP A 47 -4.86 -13.01 -19.72
N ILE A 48 -4.22 -12.01 -19.10
CA ILE A 48 -3.89 -10.74 -19.77
C ILE A 48 -2.37 -10.51 -19.68
N GLU A 49 -1.75 -10.03 -20.77
CA GLU A 49 -0.37 -9.53 -20.77
C GLU A 49 -0.07 -8.77 -19.47
N ASN A 50 1.03 -9.13 -18.80
CA ASN A 50 1.47 -8.51 -17.55
C ASN A 50 1.78 -7.02 -17.77
N HIS A 51 0.76 -6.18 -17.63
CA HIS A 51 0.92 -4.74 -17.67
C HIS A 51 1.28 -4.24 -16.28
N GLU A 52 2.39 -3.50 -16.17
CA GLU A 52 2.74 -2.81 -14.92
C GLU A 52 1.99 -1.47 -14.87
N TYR A 53 1.20 -1.30 -13.82
CA TYR A 53 0.47 -0.07 -13.55
C TYR A 53 1.18 0.74 -12.48
N ILE A 54 1.15 2.06 -12.65
CA ILE A 54 1.69 3.02 -11.70
C ILE A 54 0.58 3.96 -11.26
N LEU A 55 0.59 4.31 -9.98
CA LEU A 55 -0.27 5.38 -9.47
C LEU A 55 0.29 6.71 -9.94
N ALA A 56 -0.50 7.41 -10.74
CA ALA A 56 -0.20 8.71 -11.28
C ALA A 56 -1.27 9.73 -10.90
N LYS A 57 -0.88 10.99 -10.77
CA LYS A 57 -1.81 12.08 -10.54
C LYS A 57 -1.49 13.22 -11.51
N GLU A 58 -2.47 13.68 -12.27
CA GLU A 58 -2.32 14.90 -13.04
C GLU A 58 -2.43 16.12 -12.11
N GLU A 59 -1.73 17.22 -12.39
CA GLU A 59 -1.73 18.43 -11.55
C GLU A 59 -3.14 18.99 -11.25
N ASN A 60 -4.08 18.76 -12.17
CA ASN A 60 -5.48 19.20 -12.05
C ASN A 60 -6.42 18.17 -11.37
N GLN A 61 -5.90 17.04 -10.90
CA GLN A 61 -6.65 15.97 -10.26
C GLN A 61 -6.35 15.87 -8.77
N VAL A 62 -7.36 15.49 -7.99
CA VAL A 62 -7.23 15.29 -6.54
C VAL A 62 -6.65 13.91 -6.26
N ASP A 63 -7.18 12.88 -6.91
CA ASP A 63 -6.88 11.49 -6.63
C ASP A 63 -5.86 10.89 -7.61
N PHE A 64 -5.09 9.92 -7.12
CA PHE A 64 -4.23 9.11 -7.97
C PHE A 64 -5.06 8.10 -8.77
N GLN A 65 -4.62 7.84 -10.00
CA GLN A 65 -5.22 6.89 -10.93
C GLN A 65 -4.15 5.90 -11.38
N GLU A 66 -4.56 4.65 -11.64
CA GLU A 66 -3.67 3.66 -12.23
C GLU A 66 -3.51 3.93 -13.72
N ILE A 67 -2.29 4.22 -14.14
CA ILE A 67 -1.94 4.31 -15.56
C ILE A 67 -0.99 3.19 -15.92
N ASN A 68 -1.16 2.63 -17.12
CA ASN A 68 -0.23 1.67 -17.67
C ASN A 68 1.10 2.40 -17.96
N ILE A 69 2.21 1.93 -17.39
CA ILE A 69 3.52 2.57 -17.53
C ILE A 69 3.95 2.66 -19.00
N SER A 70 3.64 1.61 -19.78
CA SER A 70 3.94 1.55 -21.22
C SER A 70 3.11 2.55 -22.05
N ALA A 71 2.13 3.24 -21.45
CA ALA A 71 1.32 4.25 -22.12
C ALA A 71 1.99 5.64 -22.19
N ILE A 72 3.17 5.83 -21.57
CA ILE A 72 3.94 7.07 -21.65
C ILE A 72 5.08 6.89 -22.67
N GLU A 73 4.83 7.28 -23.92
CA GLU A 73 5.83 7.25 -25.00
C GLU A 73 7.06 8.08 -24.61
N GLY A 74 8.26 7.50 -24.74
CA GLY A 74 9.53 8.18 -24.48
C GLY A 74 9.96 8.21 -23.00
N PHE A 75 9.22 7.56 -22.10
CA PHE A 75 9.58 7.46 -20.69
C PHE A 75 9.93 6.02 -20.29
N HIS A 76 10.98 5.86 -19.49
CA HIS A 76 11.34 4.59 -18.86
C HIS A 76 11.25 4.72 -17.35
N TYR A 77 10.33 3.99 -16.75
CA TYR A 77 10.13 4.00 -15.31
C TYR A 77 11.15 3.11 -14.60
N GLU A 78 11.71 3.60 -13.48
CA GLU A 78 12.54 2.81 -12.58
C GLU A 78 11.88 2.72 -11.20
N LYS A 79 11.72 1.49 -10.71
CA LYS A 79 11.10 1.23 -9.40
C LYS A 79 11.89 1.90 -8.26
N GLY A 80 11.16 2.45 -7.29
CA GLY A 80 11.77 3.15 -6.16
C GLY A 80 12.15 4.60 -6.47
N TYR A 81 11.59 5.20 -7.53
CA TYR A 81 11.72 6.62 -7.83
C TYR A 81 10.34 7.26 -8.01
N GLU A 82 10.16 8.45 -7.45
CA GLU A 82 9.05 9.32 -7.77
C GLU A 82 9.43 10.28 -8.88
N TYR A 83 8.49 10.55 -9.78
CA TYR A 83 8.73 11.39 -10.96
C TYR A 83 7.72 12.51 -11.05
N GLU A 84 8.19 13.65 -11.53
CA GLU A 84 7.33 14.70 -12.09
C GLU A 84 7.68 14.82 -13.58
N LEU A 85 6.69 14.68 -14.44
CA LEU A 85 6.85 14.71 -15.88
C LEU A 85 5.94 15.78 -16.49
N LEU A 86 6.43 16.50 -17.49
CA LEU A 86 5.59 17.24 -18.42
C LEU A 86 5.29 16.34 -19.61
N VAL A 87 4.01 16.14 -19.91
CA VAL A 87 3.58 15.23 -20.99
C VAL A 87 2.57 15.90 -21.92
N GLU A 88 2.60 15.50 -23.18
CA GLU A 88 1.50 15.70 -24.11
C GLU A 88 0.47 14.59 -23.87
N LYS A 89 -0.73 14.95 -23.42
CA LYS A 89 -1.86 14.06 -23.25
C LYS A 89 -2.75 14.13 -24.49
N LYS A 90 -3.04 12.97 -25.08
CA LYS A 90 -4.02 12.81 -26.16
C LYS A 90 -5.17 11.95 -25.67
N THR A 91 -6.35 12.53 -25.64
CA THR A 91 -7.60 11.83 -25.31
C THR A 91 -8.40 11.64 -26.58
N LEU A 92 -8.63 10.38 -26.95
CA LEU A 92 -9.56 10.03 -28.01
C LEU A 92 -10.97 9.96 -27.40
N VAL A 93 -11.81 10.94 -27.73
CA VAL A 93 -13.21 10.95 -27.30
C VAL A 93 -14.04 10.21 -28.34
N ASN A 94 -14.47 8.98 -28.01
CA ASN A 94 -15.43 8.25 -28.83
C ASN A 94 -16.84 8.59 -28.34
N THR A 95 -17.62 9.30 -29.14
CA THR A 95 -18.99 9.72 -28.76
C THR A 95 -19.96 8.55 -28.61
N ASN A 96 -19.60 7.38 -29.15
CA ASN A 96 -20.51 6.22 -29.24
C ASN A 96 -20.25 5.15 -28.16
N PHE A 97 -19.13 5.22 -27.44
CA PHE A 97 -18.75 4.27 -26.40
C PHE A 97 -17.99 5.00 -25.29
N ASP A 98 -18.37 4.79 -24.02
CA ASP A 98 -17.72 5.34 -22.80
C ASP A 98 -16.28 4.78 -22.57
N ASN A 99 -15.49 4.66 -23.63
CA ASN A 99 -14.13 4.15 -23.57
C ASN A 99 -13.16 5.18 -24.17
N ASN A 100 -12.85 6.20 -23.37
CA ASN A 100 -11.86 7.21 -23.72
C ASN A 100 -10.46 6.60 -23.65
N GLN A 101 -9.79 6.48 -24.79
CA GLN A 101 -8.40 6.05 -24.83
C GLN A 101 -7.48 7.26 -24.59
N THR A 102 -6.75 7.25 -23.48
CA THR A 102 -5.77 8.28 -23.15
C THR A 102 -4.36 7.76 -23.44
N LYS A 103 -3.56 8.56 -24.16
CA LYS A 103 -2.13 8.29 -24.41
C LYS A 103 -1.30 9.48 -23.96
N TYR A 104 -0.12 9.19 -23.45
CA TYR A 104 0.83 10.20 -22.99
C TYR A 104 2.12 10.11 -23.79
N LYS A 105 2.72 11.26 -24.07
CA LYS A 105 4.06 11.36 -24.65
C LYS A 105 4.91 12.29 -23.81
N LEU A 106 6.09 11.84 -23.40
CA LEU A 106 7.01 12.64 -22.62
C LEU A 106 7.46 13.88 -23.41
N ILE A 107 7.32 15.05 -22.79
CA ILE A 107 7.92 16.31 -23.26
C ILE A 107 9.19 16.57 -22.45
N GLU A 108 9.10 16.50 -21.12
CA GLU A 108 10.20 16.84 -20.20
C GLU A 108 10.14 16.01 -18.91
N LEU A 109 11.30 15.56 -18.44
CA LEU A 109 11.48 15.01 -17.10
C LEU A 109 11.79 16.16 -16.14
N ILE A 110 10.80 16.57 -15.34
CA ILE A 110 10.93 17.70 -14.40
C ILE A 110 11.73 17.25 -13.17
N SER A 111 11.40 16.10 -12.59
CA SER A 111 12.15 15.55 -11.46
C SER A 111 12.16 14.03 -11.43
N LYS A 112 13.23 13.46 -10.86
CA LYS A 112 13.39 12.04 -10.55
C LYS A 112 14.01 11.94 -9.15
N ASN A 113 13.24 11.47 -8.19
CA ASN A 113 13.64 11.43 -6.79
C ASN A 113 13.68 10.00 -6.27
N LYS A 114 14.80 9.57 -5.71
CA LYS A 114 14.92 8.24 -5.10
C LYS A 114 14.04 8.20 -3.86
N VAL A 115 13.19 7.19 -3.76
CA VAL A 115 12.32 6.98 -2.61
C VAL A 115 12.65 5.68 -1.92
N ASP A 116 12.82 5.77 -0.60
CA ASP A 116 13.01 4.64 0.28
C ASP A 116 12.04 4.72 1.45
N PHE A 117 11.54 3.57 1.89
CA PHE A 117 10.65 3.47 3.03
C PHE A 117 11.33 2.73 4.17
N LYS A 118 11.20 3.28 5.38
CA LYS A 118 11.56 2.59 6.62
C LYS A 118 10.32 2.43 7.48
N TYR A 119 10.21 1.29 8.12
CA TYR A 119 9.15 1.02 9.08
C TYR A 119 9.75 1.09 10.48
N LEU A 120 9.02 1.67 11.41
CA LEU A 120 9.37 1.73 12.81
C LEU A 120 8.24 1.11 13.62
N ILE A 121 8.61 0.24 14.54
CA ILE A 121 7.70 -0.32 15.53
C ILE A 121 8.07 0.29 16.87
N ILE A 122 7.10 0.91 17.54
CA ILE A 122 7.30 1.58 18.83
C ILE A 122 6.48 0.87 19.88
N THR A 123 7.14 0.42 20.94
CA THR A 123 6.52 -0.07 22.18
C THR A 123 7.13 0.68 23.36
N LYS A 124 6.56 0.50 24.56
CA LYS A 124 7.01 1.21 25.76
C LYS A 124 8.31 0.65 26.36
N GLU A 125 8.50 -0.66 26.28
CA GLU A 125 9.59 -1.37 26.94
C GLU A 125 10.01 -2.62 26.16
N ASN A 126 11.30 -2.92 26.18
CA ASN A 126 11.88 -4.09 25.54
C ASN A 126 13.23 -4.44 26.20
N PRO A 127 13.38 -5.62 26.84
CA PRO A 127 12.37 -6.67 27.00
C PRO A 127 11.19 -6.22 27.86
N PHE A 128 10.03 -6.84 27.65
CA PHE A 128 8.87 -6.70 28.53
C PHE A 128 8.90 -7.81 29.58
N ILE A 129 8.86 -7.44 30.86
CA ILE A 129 8.92 -8.40 31.97
C ILE A 129 7.50 -8.86 32.34
N LEU A 130 7.21 -10.13 32.09
CA LEU A 130 5.97 -10.79 32.46
C LEU A 130 5.97 -11.11 33.96
N HIS A 131 4.81 -11.01 34.61
CA HIS A 131 4.68 -11.40 36.01
C HIS A 131 4.91 -12.91 36.19
N SER A 132 5.65 -13.32 37.22
CA SER A 132 6.04 -14.71 37.45
C SER A 132 4.85 -15.66 37.60
N ALA A 133 3.74 -15.21 38.19
CA ALA A 133 2.51 -16.01 38.32
C ALA A 133 1.71 -16.20 37.02
N GLY A 134 2.15 -15.61 35.90
CA GLY A 134 1.38 -15.53 34.66
C GLY A 134 0.29 -14.45 34.74
N GLY A 135 -0.60 -14.45 33.76
CA GLY A 135 -1.65 -13.45 33.60
C GLY A 135 -1.86 -13.03 32.14
N ARG A 136 -2.69 -12.00 31.97
CA ARG A 136 -2.96 -11.36 30.69
C ARG A 136 -2.30 -9.99 30.66
N PHE A 137 -1.48 -9.74 29.65
CA PHE A 137 -0.74 -8.51 29.46
C PHE A 137 -1.12 -7.90 28.11
N GLU A 138 -1.29 -6.59 28.09
CA GLU A 138 -1.55 -5.82 26.87
C GLU A 138 -0.46 -4.78 26.72
N ILE A 139 0.27 -4.85 25.60
CA ILE A 139 1.42 -3.98 25.33
C ILE A 139 1.07 -3.14 24.10
N PRO A 140 0.88 -1.82 24.26
CA PRO A 140 0.63 -0.94 23.14
C PRO A 140 1.79 -0.95 22.16
N LEU A 141 1.46 -0.94 20.88
CA LEU A 141 2.38 -0.99 19.76
C LEU A 141 1.93 -0.01 18.68
N GLN A 142 2.86 0.80 18.17
CA GLN A 142 2.62 1.68 17.03
C GLN A 142 3.47 1.26 15.84
N CYS A 143 2.88 1.27 14.65
CA CYS A 143 3.59 1.10 13.39
C CYS A 143 3.63 2.44 12.65
N ILE A 144 4.83 2.89 12.33
CA ILE A 144 5.08 4.15 11.63
C ILE A 144 5.85 3.84 10.34
N LYS A 145 5.44 4.47 9.24
CA LYS A 145 6.18 4.48 7.98
C LYS A 145 6.87 5.83 7.81
N GLU A 146 8.17 5.78 7.58
CA GLU A 146 8.98 6.93 7.21
C GLU A 146 9.31 6.85 5.73
N LYS A 147 8.99 7.93 5.00
CA LYS A 147 9.35 8.10 3.59
C LYS A 147 10.57 9.00 3.49
N TYR A 148 11.59 8.50 2.80
CA TYR A 148 12.81 9.23 2.52
C TYR A 148 12.84 9.57 1.03
N ILE A 149 13.11 10.83 0.71
CA ILE A 149 13.31 11.32 -0.65
C ILE A 149 14.77 11.77 -0.76
N ASN A 150 15.53 11.15 -1.65
CA ASN A 150 16.96 11.39 -1.83
C ASN A 150 17.73 11.35 -0.49
N ASN A 151 17.49 10.30 0.31
CA ASN A 151 18.05 10.08 1.65
C ASN A 151 17.66 11.10 2.74
N LYS A 152 16.70 11.99 2.48
CA LYS A 152 16.17 12.94 3.48
C LYS A 152 14.77 12.52 3.89
N LEU A 153 14.52 12.50 5.20
CA LEU A 153 13.17 12.24 5.72
C LEU A 153 12.23 13.30 5.19
N SER A 154 11.20 12.87 4.47
CA SER A 154 10.19 13.75 3.86
C SER A 154 8.86 13.66 4.59
N GLU A 155 8.48 12.47 5.02
CA GLU A 155 7.17 12.22 5.63
C GLU A 155 7.28 11.10 6.66
N LYS A 156 6.44 11.19 7.69
CA LYS A 156 6.32 10.21 8.76
C LYS A 156 4.86 10.09 9.14
N GLU A 157 4.29 8.91 8.99
CA GLU A 157 2.86 8.67 9.20
C GLU A 157 2.62 7.33 9.90
N HIS A 158 1.48 7.24 10.60
CA HIS A 158 1.01 5.96 11.11
C HIS A 158 0.60 5.04 9.96
N HIS A 159 1.05 3.79 10.00
CA HIS A 159 0.87 2.85 8.89
C HIS A 159 0.31 1.52 9.40
N PRO A 160 -0.58 0.84 8.65
CA PRO A 160 -1.06 -0.48 9.06
C PRO A 160 0.07 -1.51 9.09
N LEU A 161 -0.08 -2.56 9.89
CA LEU A 161 0.83 -3.71 9.83
C LEU A 161 0.64 -4.52 8.55
N LYS A 162 -0.53 -4.41 7.90
CA LYS A 162 -0.89 -5.10 6.66
C LYS A 162 0.24 -5.18 5.64
N GLY A 163 0.57 -6.40 5.24
CA GLY A 163 1.63 -6.70 4.26
C GLY A 163 3.04 -6.80 4.85
N LEU A 164 3.28 -6.34 6.08
CA LEU A 164 4.49 -6.69 6.83
C LEU A 164 4.43 -8.15 7.26
N LYS A 165 5.59 -8.76 7.47
CA LYS A 165 5.70 -10.14 7.93
C LYS A 165 6.02 -10.19 9.42
N TYR A 166 5.70 -11.32 10.04
CA TYR A 166 6.02 -11.56 11.44
C TYR A 166 6.61 -12.94 11.68
N LYS A 167 7.33 -13.03 12.79
CA LYS A 167 7.69 -14.29 13.44
C LYS A 167 7.43 -14.14 14.93
N ILE A 168 6.61 -15.01 15.48
CA ILE A 168 6.25 -15.04 16.91
C ILE A 168 6.74 -16.36 17.46
N GLY A 169 7.63 -16.30 18.46
CA GLY A 169 8.03 -17.44 19.27
C GLY A 169 7.33 -17.36 20.62
N THR A 170 6.65 -18.42 21.05
CA THR A 170 6.07 -18.50 22.40
C THR A 170 6.54 -19.76 23.13
N ASN A 171 6.83 -19.61 24.43
CA ASN A 171 7.11 -20.75 25.30
C ASN A 171 5.82 -21.52 25.65
N TYR A 172 6.00 -22.75 26.14
CA TYR A 172 4.90 -23.64 26.52
C TYR A 172 3.85 -22.97 27.44
N GLY A 173 2.56 -23.14 27.08
CA GLY A 173 1.43 -22.64 27.87
C GLY A 173 1.23 -21.12 27.82
N GLY A 174 1.87 -20.43 26.86
CA GLY A 174 1.68 -19.02 26.55
C GLY A 174 1.12 -18.81 25.14
N ILE A 175 0.25 -17.81 25.00
CA ILE A 175 -0.29 -17.34 23.72
C ILE A 175 0.17 -15.90 23.50
N THR A 176 0.48 -15.55 22.25
CA THR A 176 0.81 -14.19 21.84
C THR A 176 0.07 -13.85 20.57
N ASN A 177 -0.72 -12.78 20.64
CA ASN A 177 -1.51 -12.27 19.54
C ASN A 177 -1.22 -10.78 19.35
N ILE A 178 -1.36 -10.30 18.12
CA ILE A 178 -1.35 -8.87 17.82
C ILE A 178 -2.74 -8.52 17.29
N VAL A 179 -3.35 -7.50 17.88
CA VAL A 179 -4.67 -7.03 17.47
C VAL A 179 -4.65 -5.53 17.27
N LYS A 180 -5.52 -5.04 16.39
CA LYS A 180 -5.73 -3.61 16.20
C LYS A 180 -6.27 -2.96 17.47
N GLU A 181 -5.78 -1.77 17.79
CA GLU A 181 -6.26 -0.97 18.90
C GLU A 181 -7.14 0.19 18.39
N GLY A 182 -8.44 0.08 18.60
CA GLY A 182 -9.40 1.08 18.15
C GLY A 182 -9.55 1.16 16.63
N LYS A 183 -9.94 2.34 16.12
CA LYS A 183 -10.19 2.58 14.69
C LYS A 183 -9.00 3.23 13.98
N GLU A 184 -8.14 3.91 14.73
CA GLU A 184 -6.99 4.64 14.21
C GLU A 184 -6.01 3.70 13.50
N ILE A 185 -5.37 4.22 12.45
CA ILE A 185 -4.39 3.46 11.66
C ILE A 185 -3.07 3.41 12.44
N GLY A 186 -2.38 2.28 12.39
CA GLY A 186 -1.04 2.17 12.97
C GLY A 186 -0.99 1.93 14.48
N PHE A 187 -2.13 1.80 15.16
CA PHE A 187 -2.21 1.47 16.59
C PHE A 187 -2.68 0.03 16.80
N TYR A 188 -1.90 -0.70 17.59
CA TYR A 188 -2.09 -2.12 17.86
C TYR A 188 -1.74 -2.42 19.31
N LYS A 189 -2.07 -3.62 19.76
CA LYS A 189 -1.58 -4.15 21.02
C LYS A 189 -1.14 -5.60 20.85
N ILE A 190 -0.03 -5.91 21.51
CA ILE A 190 0.39 -7.29 21.73
C ILE A 190 -0.37 -7.79 22.96
N ILE A 191 -1.15 -8.85 22.80
CA ILE A 191 -1.82 -9.55 23.88
C ILE A 191 -1.02 -10.80 24.19
N ILE A 192 -0.58 -10.90 25.44
CA ILE A 192 0.07 -12.11 25.97
C ILE A 192 -0.83 -12.70 27.03
N GLU A 193 -1.09 -14.00 26.91
CA GLU A 193 -1.78 -14.77 27.94
C GLU A 193 -0.88 -15.93 28.35
N ARG A 194 -0.53 -15.96 29.64
CA ARG A 194 0.28 -17.03 30.23
C ARG A 194 -0.43 -17.64 31.43
N TYR A 195 -0.48 -18.97 31.43
CA TYR A 195 -1.05 -19.71 32.55
C TYR A 195 0.01 -20.13 33.57
N GLY A 196 -0.06 -19.51 34.75
CA GLY A 196 0.63 -19.96 35.96
C GLY A 196 2.13 -19.66 36.01
N ALA A 197 2.67 -19.97 37.17
CA ALA A 197 4.11 -19.99 37.43
C ALA A 197 4.80 -21.08 36.61
N TYR A 198 6.05 -20.82 36.20
CA TYR A 198 6.85 -21.80 35.48
C TYR A 198 8.34 -21.69 35.80
N ASN A 199 9.05 -22.78 35.51
CA ASN A 199 10.49 -22.90 35.39
C ASN A 199 10.82 -23.64 34.09
N MET A 200 11.77 -23.14 33.29
CA MET A 200 12.22 -23.83 32.08
C MET A 200 13.55 -24.51 32.32
N ASN A 201 13.65 -25.77 31.87
CA ASN A 201 14.93 -26.46 31.75
C ASN A 201 15.65 -26.06 30.44
N GLY A 202 15.93 -24.76 30.27
CA GLY A 202 16.49 -24.17 29.05
C GLY A 202 16.30 -22.66 28.99
N ILE A 203 16.91 -22.02 27.98
CA ILE A 203 16.75 -20.58 27.75
C ILE A 203 15.35 -20.34 27.15
N PRO A 204 14.49 -19.51 27.78
CA PRO A 204 13.19 -19.16 27.22
C PRO A 204 13.33 -18.35 25.93
N GLU A 205 12.58 -18.75 24.90
CA GLU A 205 12.45 -18.00 23.65
C GLU A 205 11.02 -17.48 23.52
N TRP A 206 10.80 -16.23 23.94
CA TRP A 206 9.51 -15.58 23.78
C TRP A 206 9.70 -14.21 23.16
N PHE A 207 9.22 -14.04 21.93
CA PHE A 207 9.40 -12.81 21.18
C PHE A 207 8.32 -12.61 20.12
N CYS A 208 8.21 -11.36 19.66
CA CYS A 208 7.49 -11.00 18.45
C CYS A 208 8.38 -10.12 17.55
N ALA A 209 8.75 -10.65 16.39
CA ALA A 209 9.59 -9.97 15.42
C ALA A 209 8.80 -9.56 14.18
N PHE A 210 9.07 -8.36 13.68
CA PHE A 210 8.42 -7.71 12.55
C PHE A 210 9.41 -7.58 11.39
N TYR A 211 8.96 -7.82 10.17
CA TYR A 211 9.81 -7.86 8.99
C TYR A 211 9.15 -7.16 7.80
N THR A 212 9.97 -6.70 6.86
CA THR A 212 9.47 -6.12 5.61
C THR A 212 8.75 -7.19 4.78
N LYS A 213 7.85 -6.75 3.89
CA LYS A 213 7.10 -7.63 2.96
C LYS A 213 8.01 -8.61 2.19
N ASN A 214 9.22 -8.18 1.85
CA ASN A 214 10.16 -8.95 1.02
C ASN A 214 11.07 -9.88 1.85
N ALA A 215 10.98 -9.86 3.18
CA ALA A 215 11.81 -10.73 4.02
C ALA A 215 11.52 -12.21 3.74
N ASN A 216 12.57 -13.01 3.59
CA ASN A 216 12.47 -14.46 3.45
C ASN A 216 12.61 -15.10 4.84
N LEU A 217 11.52 -15.70 5.34
CA LEU A 217 11.47 -16.30 6.68
C LEU A 217 11.60 -17.83 6.65
N ASN A 218 11.82 -18.42 5.48
CA ASN A 218 11.77 -19.87 5.27
C ASN A 218 13.13 -20.59 5.47
N PHE A 219 14.22 -19.87 5.78
CA PHE A 219 15.58 -20.43 5.83
C PHE A 219 16.40 -19.99 7.06
N ASP A 220 17.50 -20.71 7.34
CA ASP A 220 18.37 -20.55 8.52
C ASP A 220 19.02 -19.17 8.64
N LEU A 221 19.19 -18.45 7.53
CA LEU A 221 19.57 -17.03 7.53
C LEU A 221 18.34 -16.19 7.88
N LYS A 222 18.12 -16.02 9.19
CA LYS A 222 17.10 -15.10 9.71
C LYS A 222 17.45 -13.68 9.22
N PRO A 223 16.61 -13.03 8.40
CA PRO A 223 16.84 -11.63 8.03
C PRO A 223 16.80 -10.78 9.31
N SER A 224 17.47 -9.62 9.31
CA SER A 224 17.34 -8.69 10.43
C SER A 224 15.89 -8.19 10.50
N PRO A 225 15.21 -8.29 11.66
CA PRO A 225 13.88 -7.74 11.81
C PRO A 225 13.92 -6.21 11.75
N ILE A 226 12.80 -5.62 11.35
CA ILE A 226 12.51 -4.20 11.56
C ILE A 226 12.58 -3.90 13.07
N TYR A 227 11.98 -4.80 13.85
CA TYR A 227 11.90 -4.71 15.29
C TYR A 227 11.62 -6.09 15.89
N GLU A 228 12.16 -6.37 17.07
CA GLU A 228 11.88 -7.57 17.84
C GLU A 228 11.53 -7.19 19.26
N GLN A 229 10.30 -7.48 19.67
CA GLN A 229 9.87 -7.38 21.06
C GLN A 229 10.23 -8.68 21.78
N ILE A 230 11.02 -8.58 22.85
CA ILE A 230 11.39 -9.70 23.71
C ILE A 230 10.47 -9.73 24.93
N PHE A 231 10.06 -10.92 25.36
CA PHE A 231 9.29 -11.15 26.57
C PHE A 231 10.07 -12.04 27.52
N GLU A 232 10.27 -11.58 28.74
CA GLU A 232 10.97 -12.34 29.77
C GLU A 232 10.03 -12.60 30.92
N GLN A 233 9.92 -13.86 31.35
CA GLN A 233 9.20 -14.18 32.58
C GLN A 233 10.22 -14.71 33.60
N PRO A 234 10.29 -14.11 34.79
CA PRO A 234 11.16 -14.59 35.86
C PRO A 234 10.84 -16.03 36.25
N GLN A 235 11.88 -16.82 36.52
CA GLN A 235 11.75 -18.20 36.99
C GLN A 235 11.15 -18.24 38.40
N THR A 236 10.25 -19.19 38.65
CA THR A 236 9.62 -19.38 39.96
C THR A 236 10.47 -20.29 40.85
N LYS A 237 10.40 -20.18 42.17
CA LYS A 237 11.14 -21.13 43.03
C LYS A 237 10.42 -22.49 43.09
N GLY A 238 11.16 -23.59 42.89
CA GLY A 238 10.71 -24.97 43.14
C GLY A 238 10.45 -25.83 41.89
N GLU A 239 10.70 -27.13 41.99
CA GLU A 239 10.66 -28.09 40.86
C GLU A 239 9.24 -28.38 40.35
N GLN A 240 8.20 -28.12 41.15
CA GLN A 240 6.80 -28.34 40.77
C GLN A 240 6.32 -27.48 39.59
N TYR A 241 7.09 -26.45 39.22
CA TYR A 241 6.80 -25.56 38.10
C TYR A 241 7.66 -25.86 36.86
N LEU A 242 8.48 -26.92 36.89
CA LEU A 242 9.39 -27.26 35.81
C LEU A 242 8.61 -27.72 34.57
N ILE A 243 8.85 -27.03 33.45
CA ILE A 243 8.32 -27.34 32.12
C ILE A 243 9.47 -27.61 31.15
N LEU A 244 9.24 -28.53 30.21
CA LEU A 244 10.16 -28.77 29.12
C LEU A 244 10.18 -27.56 28.16
N PRO A 245 11.33 -27.24 27.54
CA PRO A 245 11.44 -26.16 26.58
C PRO A 245 10.69 -26.53 25.29
N ILE A 246 9.40 -26.22 25.23
CA ILE A 246 8.61 -26.31 24.01
C ILE A 246 8.38 -24.89 23.50
N ILE A 247 8.81 -24.64 22.27
CA ILE A 247 8.67 -23.35 21.59
C ILE A 247 7.70 -23.54 20.43
N ASN A 248 6.61 -22.77 20.43
CA ASN A 248 5.74 -22.65 19.26
C ASN A 248 6.19 -21.47 18.42
N ILE A 249 6.40 -21.70 17.13
CA ILE A 249 6.79 -20.66 16.18
C ILE A 249 5.65 -20.46 15.19
N SER A 250 5.16 -19.23 15.11
CA SER A 250 4.24 -18.78 14.08
C SER A 250 4.93 -17.79 13.15
N ILE A 251 4.77 -17.97 11.84
CA ILE A 251 5.32 -17.10 10.81
C ILE A 251 4.20 -16.77 9.84
N GLY A 252 4.09 -15.50 9.45
CA GLY A 252 3.06 -15.09 8.51
C GLY A 252 3.22 -13.68 7.99
N THR A 253 2.20 -13.24 7.28
CA THR A 253 1.99 -11.85 6.85
C THR A 253 0.83 -11.28 7.66
N PHE A 254 0.92 -10.03 8.10
CA PHE A 254 -0.21 -9.38 8.73
C PHE A 254 -1.26 -9.04 7.68
N ASP A 255 -2.52 -9.36 7.98
CA ASP A 255 -3.69 -8.95 7.21
C ASP A 255 -4.47 -7.80 7.89
N ILE A 256 -3.95 -7.29 9.02
CA ILE A 256 -4.58 -6.32 9.95
C ILE A 256 -3.94 -4.93 9.94
#